data_AF-A0A3D5X9P3-F1
#
_entry.id   AF-A0A3D5X9P3-F1
#
_cell.length_a   1.000
_cell.length_b   1.000
_cell.length_c   1.000
_cell.angle_alpha   90.00
_cell.angle_beta   90.00
_cell.angle_gamma   90.00
#
_symmetry.space_group_name_H-M   'P 1'
#
loop_
_entity.id
_entity.type
_entity.pdbx_description
1 polymer ?
#
loop_
_entity_poly.entity_id
_entity_poly.type
_entity_poly.pdbx_seq_one_letter_code
_entity_poly.pdbx_strand_id
1 'polypeptide(L)'
;MLIIDSYAVIDDLIMFSVTGTGQGISNSDQKLIFERFRQAEAKPKKNYGGTGLGLSICKAFTDLLGGSIGVESEPNKGSRFYFTIPYKPITVNFNSIVKSKVQYDFKGIKILVAEDEPANIFYITEILAETGAMVI
;
A
#
# COMPACT_ATOMS: atom_id res chain seq x y z
N MET A 1 -4.33 -2.89 -13.56
CA MET A 1 -3.25 -2.74 -12.57
C MET A 1 -3.02 -1.25 -12.39
N LEU A 2 -3.06 -0.76 -11.15
CA LEU A 2 -2.72 0.63 -10.83
C LEU A 2 -1.20 0.69 -10.59
N ILE A 3 -0.50 1.57 -11.28
CA ILE A 3 0.95 1.75 -11.16
C ILE A 3 1.18 3.19 -10.72
N ILE A 4 2.12 3.41 -9.79
CA ILE A 4 2.60 4.76 -9.50
C ILE A 4 3.25 5.29 -10.78
N ASP A 5 2.62 6.27 -11.41
CA ASP A 5 3.07 6.80 -12.70
C ASP A 5 4.14 7.89 -12.52
N SER A 6 4.07 8.63 -11.42
CA SER A 6 4.94 9.77 -11.15
C SER A 6 4.90 10.18 -9.67
N TYR A 7 5.92 10.93 -9.26
CA TYR A 7 5.93 11.69 -8.02
C TYR A 7 6.52 13.07 -8.25
N ALA A 8 6.16 14.03 -7.40
CA ALA A 8 6.72 15.38 -7.40
C ALA A 8 6.86 15.88 -5.96
N VAL A 9 7.94 16.62 -5.69
CA VAL A 9 8.08 17.36 -4.42
C VAL A 9 7.51 18.75 -4.64
N ILE A 10 6.55 19.14 -3.79
CA ILE A 10 5.87 20.44 -3.83
C ILE A 10 6.00 21.01 -2.41
N ASP A 11 6.86 22.01 -2.25
CA ASP A 11 7.23 22.56 -0.95
C ASP A 11 7.70 21.45 0.01
N ASP A 12 7.07 21.33 1.18
CA ASP A 12 7.34 20.31 2.20
C ASP A 12 6.50 19.03 2.03
N LEU A 13 5.91 18.80 0.86
CA LEU A 13 5.09 17.63 0.54
C LEU A 13 5.71 16.84 -0.63
N ILE A 14 5.54 15.52 -0.60
CA ILE A 14 5.73 14.67 -1.77
C ILE A 14 4.37 14.17 -2.24
N MET A 15 4.06 14.45 -3.50
CA MET A 15 2.85 14.01 -4.18
C MET A 15 3.16 12.79 -5.02
N PHE A 16 2.36 11.73 -4.87
CA PHE A 16 2.36 10.56 -5.73
C PHE A 16 1.11 10.58 -6.61
N SER A 17 1.26 10.08 -7.82
CA SER A 17 0.18 9.96 -8.80
C SER A 17 0.10 8.52 -9.30
N VAL A 18 -1.14 8.09 -9.55
CA VAL A 18 -1.49 6.74 -9.95
C VAL A 18 -2.60 6.85 -10.99
N THR A 19 -2.28 6.55 -12.24
CA THR A 19 -3.26 6.61 -13.33
C THR A 19 -3.80 5.23 -13.66
N GLY A 20 -5.13 5.12 -13.76
CA GLY A 20 -5.85 3.94 -14.21
C GLY A 20 -6.66 4.23 -15.48
N THR A 21 -6.61 3.31 -16.44
CA THR A 21 -7.35 3.38 -17.72
C THR A 21 -8.80 2.86 -17.61
N GLY A 22 -9.37 2.87 -16.41
CA GLY A 22 -10.72 2.35 -16.16
C GLY A 22 -11.85 3.19 -16.77
N GLN A 23 -13.09 2.84 -16.47
CA GLN A 23 -14.30 3.52 -16.99
C GLN A 23 -14.49 4.97 -16.54
N GLY A 24 -13.59 5.50 -15.70
CA GLY A 24 -13.75 6.81 -15.08
C GLY A 24 -14.82 6.85 -13.98
N ILE A 25 -14.93 7.98 -13.30
CA ILE A 25 -15.78 8.17 -12.13
C ILE A 25 -16.58 9.46 -12.31
N SER A 26 -17.90 9.39 -12.10
CA SER A 26 -18.78 10.55 -12.18
C SER A 26 -18.42 11.58 -11.11
N ASN A 27 -18.67 12.87 -11.37
CA ASN A 27 -18.34 13.92 -10.41
C ASN A 27 -19.07 13.73 -9.06
N SER A 28 -20.31 13.23 -9.08
CA SER A 28 -21.05 12.90 -7.86
C SER A 28 -20.41 11.77 -7.04
N ASP A 29 -19.77 10.80 -7.70
CA ASP A 29 -19.18 9.64 -7.02
C ASP A 29 -17.75 9.91 -6.53
N GLN A 30 -17.04 10.88 -7.11
CA GLN A 30 -15.63 11.17 -6.76
C GLN A 30 -15.39 11.48 -5.28
N LYS A 31 -16.38 12.03 -4.57
CA LYS A 31 -16.30 12.22 -3.11
C LYS A 31 -16.65 10.94 -2.33
N LEU A 32 -17.60 10.17 -2.85
CA LEU A 32 -18.16 8.99 -2.19
C LEU A 32 -17.22 7.78 -2.23
N ILE A 33 -16.37 7.66 -3.24
CA ILE A 33 -15.45 6.52 -3.39
C ILE A 33 -14.44 6.37 -2.24
N PHE A 34 -14.25 7.40 -1.42
CA PHE A 34 -13.38 7.34 -0.23
C PHE A 34 -14.12 6.92 1.05
N GLU A 35 -15.45 6.81 1.02
CA GLU A 35 -16.22 6.26 2.13
C GLU A 35 -16.13 4.73 2.16
N ARG A 36 -16.25 4.16 3.37
CA ARG A 36 -16.21 2.70 3.55
C ARG A 36 -17.41 2.05 2.86
N PHE A 37 -17.16 0.90 2.24
CA PHE A 37 -18.19 0.08 1.58
C PHE A 37 -18.91 0.78 0.41
N ARG A 38 -18.36 1.89 -0.11
CA ARG A 38 -18.88 2.52 -1.33
C ARG A 38 -18.23 1.91 -2.57
N GLN A 39 -19.07 1.72 -3.58
CA GLN A 39 -18.68 1.36 -4.94
C GLN A 39 -19.30 2.39 -5.88
N ALA A 40 -18.58 2.79 -6.92
CA ALA A 40 -19.09 3.73 -7.93
C ALA A 40 -20.23 3.15 -8.78
N GLU A 41 -20.48 1.84 -8.72
CA GLU A 41 -21.62 1.19 -9.38
C GLU A 41 -22.61 0.65 -8.34
N ALA A 42 -23.90 0.98 -8.49
CA ALA A 42 -24.98 0.50 -7.61
C ALA A 42 -25.39 -0.97 -7.87
N LYS A 43 -24.90 -1.59 -8.96
CA LYS A 43 -25.17 -2.99 -9.30
C LYS A 43 -23.86 -3.76 -9.36
N PRO A 44 -23.72 -4.87 -8.61
CA PRO A 44 -22.55 -5.72 -8.74
C PRO A 44 -22.56 -6.35 -10.14
N LYS A 45 -21.74 -5.84 -11.06
CA LYS A 45 -21.39 -6.62 -12.25
C LYS A 45 -20.64 -7.84 -11.76
N LYS A 46 -21.08 -9.02 -12.21
CA LYS A 46 -20.65 -10.36 -11.78
C LYS A 46 -19.14 -10.62 -11.80
N ASN A 47 -18.33 -9.70 -12.32
CA ASN A 47 -16.91 -9.89 -12.65
C ASN A 47 -15.93 -8.86 -12.03
N TYR A 48 -16.38 -7.84 -11.28
CA TYR A 48 -15.48 -6.86 -10.65
C TYR A 48 -15.77 -6.74 -9.15
N GLY A 49 -15.16 -7.64 -8.37
CA GLY A 49 -15.34 -7.76 -6.92
C GLY A 49 -14.35 -6.89 -6.14
N GLY A 50 -14.87 -6.21 -5.12
CA GLY A 50 -14.09 -5.52 -4.09
C GLY A 50 -15.02 -5.02 -2.99
N THR A 51 -14.59 -5.03 -1.73
CA THR A 51 -15.44 -4.64 -0.58
C THR A 51 -15.72 -3.14 -0.49
N GLY A 52 -15.18 -2.33 -1.41
CA GLY A 52 -15.23 -0.86 -1.32
C GLY A 52 -14.38 -0.31 -0.16
N LEU A 53 -13.40 -1.08 0.34
CA LEU A 53 -12.56 -0.66 1.47
C LEU A 53 -11.24 -0.03 1.04
N GLY A 54 -10.69 -0.40 -0.12
CA GLY A 54 -9.33 0.01 -0.53
C GLY A 54 -9.08 1.52 -0.43
N LEU A 55 -9.88 2.35 -1.09
CA LEU A 55 -9.71 3.81 -1.08
C LEU A 55 -9.97 4.42 0.30
N SER A 56 -10.90 3.87 1.09
CA SER A 56 -11.14 4.32 2.45
C SER A 56 -9.95 4.04 3.38
N ILE A 57 -9.25 2.92 3.17
CA ILE A 57 -8.01 2.56 3.87
C ILE A 57 -6.88 3.49 3.43
N CYS A 58 -6.70 3.71 2.12
CA CYS A 58 -5.71 4.65 1.59
C CYS A 58 -5.90 6.07 2.16
N LYS A 59 -7.16 6.54 2.23
CA LYS A 59 -7.48 7.83 2.85
C LYS A 59 -7.11 7.86 4.32
N ALA A 60 -7.49 6.84 5.10
CA ALA A 60 -7.15 6.78 6.52
C ALA A 60 -5.63 6.82 6.78
N PHE A 61 -4.84 6.07 6.00
CA PHE A 61 -3.37 6.12 6.11
C PHE A 61 -2.79 7.46 5.68
N THR A 62 -3.30 8.04 4.59
CA THR A 62 -2.83 9.34 4.11
C THR A 62 -3.13 10.44 5.14
N ASP A 63 -4.33 10.46 5.70
CA ASP A 63 -4.74 11.38 6.77
C ASP A 63 -3.85 11.18 8.01
N LEU A 64 -3.57 9.93 8.41
CA LEU A 64 -2.70 9.60 9.55
C LEU A 64 -1.26 10.10 9.36
N LEU A 65 -0.74 10.06 8.13
CA LEU A 65 0.57 10.58 7.77
C LEU A 65 0.61 12.12 7.67
N GLY A 66 -0.51 12.81 7.89
CA GLY A 66 -0.61 14.26 7.76
C GLY A 66 -0.69 14.75 6.31
N GLY A 67 -1.13 13.86 5.41
CA GLY A 67 -1.25 14.11 3.99
C GLY A 67 -2.67 14.40 3.52
N SER A 68 -2.87 14.35 2.20
CA SER A 68 -4.19 14.41 1.57
C SER A 68 -4.29 13.48 0.36
N ILE A 69 -5.47 12.96 0.04
CA ILE A 69 -5.71 12.09 -1.12
C ILE A 69 -6.87 12.64 -1.96
N GLY A 70 -6.80 12.46 -3.28
CA GLY A 70 -7.83 12.90 -4.20
C GLY A 70 -7.85 12.10 -5.49
N VAL A 71 -8.80 12.47 -6.37
CA VAL A 71 -8.96 11.87 -7.69
C VAL A 71 -9.33 12.95 -8.70
N GLU A 72 -8.78 12.82 -9.90
CA GLU A 72 -9.18 13.53 -11.11
C GLU A 72 -9.71 12.47 -12.08
N SER A 73 -10.98 12.56 -12.48
CA SER A 73 -11.56 11.57 -13.38
C SER A 73 -12.68 12.14 -14.21
N GLU A 74 -12.82 11.61 -15.42
CA GLU A 74 -13.97 11.84 -16.28
C GLU A 74 -14.52 10.48 -16.75
N PRO A 75 -15.86 10.32 -16.84
CA PRO A 75 -16.45 9.11 -17.40
C PRO A 75 -15.88 8.78 -18.77
N ASN A 76 -15.52 7.51 -18.97
CA ASN A 76 -14.91 6.93 -20.17
C ASN A 76 -13.50 7.46 -20.54
N LYS A 77 -12.86 8.26 -19.68
CA LYS A 77 -11.48 8.76 -19.90
C LYS A 77 -10.44 8.20 -18.92
N GLY A 78 -10.86 7.40 -17.95
CA GLY A 78 -10.00 6.93 -16.88
C GLY A 78 -10.01 7.81 -15.64
N SER A 79 -9.13 7.48 -14.70
CA SER A 79 -9.03 8.13 -13.41
C SER A 79 -7.56 8.25 -13.01
N ARG A 80 -7.20 9.42 -12.50
CA ARG A 80 -5.91 9.70 -11.89
C ARG A 80 -6.12 9.92 -10.40
N PHE A 81 -5.63 9.00 -9.59
CA PHE A 81 -5.59 9.15 -8.14
C PHE A 81 -4.27 9.81 -7.75
N TYR A 82 -4.31 10.66 -6.74
CA TYR A 82 -3.10 11.27 -6.21
C TYR A 82 -3.19 11.38 -4.70
N PHE A 83 -2.05 11.33 -4.04
CA PHE A 83 -1.96 11.62 -2.61
C PHE A 83 -0.67 12.36 -2.31
N THR A 84 -0.70 13.16 -1.26
CA THR A 84 0.44 13.89 -0.71
C THR A 84 0.75 13.37 0.68
N ILE A 85 2.03 13.40 1.07
CA ILE A 85 2.47 13.23 2.46
C ILE A 85 3.58 14.24 2.77
N PRO A 86 3.77 14.65 4.04
CA PRO A 86 4.91 15.44 4.48
C PRO A 86 6.23 14.80 4.05
N TYR A 87 7.07 15.60 3.40
CA TYR A 87 8.38 15.19 2.90
C TYR A 87 9.48 15.91 3.66
N LYS A 88 10.23 15.14 4.46
CA LYS A 88 11.41 15.64 5.18
C LYS A 88 12.61 14.79 4.76
N PRO A 89 13.34 15.19 3.70
CA PRO A 89 14.48 14.42 3.24
C PRO A 89 15.56 14.39 4.32
N ILE A 90 16.08 13.20 4.61
CA ILE A 90 17.21 13.02 5.52
C ILE A 90 18.43 12.71 4.67
N THR A 91 19.49 13.51 4.80
CA THR A 91 20.79 13.16 4.25
C THR A 91 21.44 12.13 5.15
N VAL A 92 21.35 10.86 4.78
CA VAL A 92 21.97 9.78 5.56
C VAL A 92 23.36 9.48 5.00
N ASN A 93 24.39 9.58 5.84
CA ASN A 93 25.72 9.12 5.48
C ASN A 93 25.78 7.59 5.65
N PHE A 94 25.54 6.87 4.55
CA PHE A 94 25.52 5.40 4.52
C PHE A 94 26.81 4.74 5.01
N ASN A 95 27.94 5.45 5.03
CA ASN A 95 29.20 4.92 5.58
C ASN A 95 29.12 4.66 7.10
N SER A 96 28.10 5.19 7.79
CA SER A 96 27.89 5.00 9.24
C SER A 96 26.83 3.96 9.61
N ILE A 97 26.00 3.51 8.65
CA ILE A 97 24.87 2.57 8.88
C ILE A 97 25.30 1.11 8.70
N VAL A 98 26.52 0.83 8.24
CA VAL A 98 27.10 -0.53 8.25
C VAL A 98 27.47 -0.97 9.68
N LYS A 99 26.69 -0.57 10.69
CA LYS A 99 26.74 -1.11 12.04
C LYS A 99 25.62 -2.12 12.21
N SER A 100 26.05 -3.38 12.06
CA SER A 100 25.38 -4.66 12.33
C SER A 100 24.03 -4.86 11.64
N LYS A 101 24.01 -5.66 10.56
CA LYS A 101 22.98 -6.69 10.47
C LYS A 101 23.01 -7.41 11.81
N VAL A 102 21.99 -7.24 12.64
CA VAL A 102 21.84 -8.07 13.83
C VAL A 102 21.65 -9.48 13.29
N GLN A 103 22.70 -10.29 13.38
CA GLN A 103 22.64 -11.67 12.96
C GLN A 103 21.94 -12.42 14.08
N TYR A 104 20.69 -12.79 13.84
CA TYR A 104 19.92 -13.61 14.77
C TYR A 104 20.47 -15.04 14.69
N ASP A 105 21.07 -15.53 15.77
CA ASP A 105 21.48 -16.93 15.89
C ASP A 105 20.45 -17.68 16.74
N PHE A 106 19.60 -18.44 16.07
CA PHE A 106 18.57 -19.27 16.69
C PHE A 106 18.94 -20.76 16.61
N LYS A 107 20.22 -21.11 16.44
CA LYS A 107 20.67 -22.50 16.46
C LYS A 107 20.21 -23.21 17.73
N GLY A 108 19.64 -24.39 17.55
CA GLY A 108 19.14 -25.23 18.64
C GLY A 108 17.77 -24.81 19.18
N ILE A 109 17.20 -23.70 18.71
CA ILE A 109 15.81 -23.32 19.02
C ILE A 109 14.87 -24.01 18.03
N LYS A 110 13.79 -24.60 18.56
CA LYS A 110 12.69 -25.15 17.77
C LYS A 110 11.56 -24.13 17.72
N ILE A 111 11.06 -23.83 16.53
CA ILE A 111 9.99 -22.85 16.32
C ILE A 111 8.85 -23.56 15.59
N LEU A 112 7.67 -23.61 16.21
CA LEU A 112 6.44 -24.08 15.57
C LEU A 112 5.77 -22.92 14.84
N VAL A 113 5.56 -23.05 13.53
CA VAL A 113 4.79 -22.08 12.74
C VAL A 113 3.34 -22.56 12.63
N ALA A 114 2.45 -21.94 13.40
CA ALA A 114 1.01 -22.24 13.37
C ALA A 114 0.27 -21.12 12.61
N GLU A 115 0.11 -21.30 11.31
CA GLU A 115 -0.51 -20.33 10.39
C GLU A 115 -1.42 -21.11 9.40
N ASP A 116 -2.57 -20.53 9.01
CA ASP A 116 -3.64 -21.17 8.23
C ASP A 116 -3.59 -20.92 6.70
N GLU A 117 -2.79 -19.95 6.25
CA GLU A 117 -2.54 -19.56 4.88
C GLU A 117 -1.14 -20.04 4.40
N PRO A 118 -1.06 -20.96 3.42
CA PRO A 118 0.21 -21.53 2.96
C PRO A 118 1.27 -20.52 2.50
N ALA A 119 0.85 -19.39 1.92
CA ALA A 119 1.78 -18.34 1.50
C ALA A 119 2.52 -17.72 2.69
N ASN A 120 1.84 -17.55 3.82
CA ASN A 120 2.42 -16.98 5.03
C ASN A 120 3.35 -17.99 5.72
N ILE A 121 2.98 -19.28 5.76
CA ILE A 121 3.87 -20.34 6.24
C ILE A 121 5.18 -20.30 5.45
N PHE A 122 5.11 -20.31 4.12
CA PHE A 122 6.29 -20.28 3.26
C PHE A 122 7.16 -19.04 3.53
N TYR A 123 6.54 -17.86 3.58
CA TYR A 123 7.25 -16.60 3.86
C TYR A 123 7.97 -16.61 5.22
N ILE A 124 7.30 -17.07 6.28
CA ILE A 124 7.87 -17.14 7.62
C ILE A 124 9.00 -18.18 7.69
N THR A 125 8.82 -19.35 7.07
CA THR A 125 9.85 -20.38 7.02
C THR A 125 11.12 -19.90 6.33
N GLU A 126 10.99 -19.14 5.23
CA GLU A 126 12.13 -18.61 4.48
C GLU A 126 12.92 -17.59 5.30
N ILE A 127 12.24 -16.68 6.00
CA ILE A 127 12.90 -15.70 6.87
C ILE A 127 13.62 -16.38 8.04
N LEU A 128 13.03 -17.42 8.62
CA LEU A 128 13.63 -18.15 9.74
C LEU A 128 14.81 -19.03 9.31
N ALA A 129 14.86 -19.49 8.06
CA ALA A 129 15.95 -20.33 7.55
C ALA A 129 17.33 -19.66 7.69
N GLU A 130 17.40 -18.33 7.51
CA GLU A 130 18.64 -17.55 7.66
C GLU A 130 19.17 -17.49 9.11
N THR A 131 18.35 -17.86 10.10
CA THR A 131 18.68 -17.76 11.53
C THR A 131 19.25 -19.06 12.13
N GLY A 132 19.18 -20.18 11.40
CA GLY A 132 19.59 -21.50 11.90
C GLY A 132 18.62 -22.17 12.87
N ALA A 133 17.41 -21.62 13.05
CA ALA A 133 16.33 -22.25 13.80
C ALA A 133 15.88 -23.57 13.15
N MET A 134 15.42 -24.52 13.96
CA MET A 134 14.70 -25.70 13.48
C MET A 134 13.20 -25.37 13.43
N VAL A 135 12.68 -25.09 12.24
CA VAL A 135 11.24 -24.89 12.06
C VAL A 135 10.55 -26.24 12.04
N ILE A 136 9.51 -26.39 12.86
CA ILE A 136 8.70 -27.60 13.02
C ILE A 136 7.22 -27.32 12.83
#